data_AF-A0A7U7G927-F1
#
_entry.id   AF-A0A7U7G927-F1
#
_cell.length_a   1.000
_cell.length_b   1.000
_cell.length_c   1.000
_cell.angle_alpha   90.00
_cell.angle_beta   90.00
_cell.angle_gamma   90.00
#
_symmetry.space_group_name_H-M   'P 1'
#
loop_
_entity.id
_entity.type
_entity.pdbx_description
1 polymer ?
#
loop_
_entity_poly.entity_id
_entity_poly.type
_entity_poly.pdbx_seq_one_letter_code
_entity_poly.pdbx_strand_id
1 'polypeptide(L)'
;MRRSLLSLLRVIVLLPSYTLVLVVRLLKWLIAPLALLLQLLIGVPLVLLRIRQPLRPRFVPIQETDLPDAAWIELTSTAEALAADGFVHYGDFRCDGLIQNAVLWLRLLGQPEQGIGAVAAHIEYVANARPAQNYVEFATEFSDGRVLSTNNLNLPYSLPAPDYLARLQLKDVWEPRALYVLHRDLIAALARPVSLAKVERAACDPAVLLADSYAREIEALIVQGWLRLDPNTGAARLSVEGAIAGVWRQAWPLASLHLRAADRYARRLLAEHDLDVEAFTGAAPDILVARQSLPAQTLIGTVRAGYEHVRLLAQHIDPQAALESVVVELDRDAAGMAQMLEFRYTFLGYADHSRRRIRRVRGFDIMLDLEAATLAVTAMERQFEQASDEAVWAELTVDSPLAPLRLGPWLHDLDRVLPTALTALDQHAGAGRHALESASLYCDEDGAPRWQVVAWTETDQPLTVTLDARSGVVLDG
;
A
#
# COMPACT_ATOMS: atom_id res chain seq x y z
N MET A 1 -40.44 -20.86 23.05
CA MET A 1 -39.55 -21.98 22.65
C MET A 1 -38.30 -21.53 21.88
N ARG A 2 -38.37 -20.67 20.85
CA ARG A 2 -37.19 -20.18 20.10
C ARG A 2 -36.05 -19.57 20.94
N ARG A 3 -36.36 -18.77 21.98
CA ARG A 3 -35.34 -18.19 22.89
C ARG A 3 -34.58 -19.22 23.74
N SER A 4 -35.23 -20.33 24.10
CA SER A 4 -34.60 -21.41 24.89
C SER A 4 -33.63 -22.24 24.04
N LEU A 5 -34.02 -22.52 22.79
CA LEU A 5 -33.18 -23.20 21.80
C LEU A 5 -31.92 -22.41 21.43
N LEU A 6 -32.04 -21.08 21.25
CA LEU A 6 -30.88 -20.20 20.99
C LEU A 6 -29.93 -20.11 22.18
N SER A 7 -30.44 -20.15 23.41
CA SER A 7 -29.64 -20.19 24.64
C SER A 7 -28.87 -21.50 24.76
N LEU A 8 -29.53 -22.63 24.51
CA LEU A 8 -28.92 -23.96 24.47
C LEU A 8 -27.83 -24.06 23.40
N LEU A 9 -28.07 -23.50 22.22
CA LEU A 9 -27.10 -23.51 21.11
C LEU A 9 -25.88 -22.63 21.42
N ARG A 10 -26.07 -21.47 22.07
CA ARG A 10 -24.96 -20.65 22.59
C ARG A 10 -24.14 -21.40 23.63
N VAL A 11 -24.75 -22.12 24.57
CA VAL A 11 -24.02 -22.87 25.60
C VAL A 11 -23.29 -24.07 25.02
N ILE A 12 -23.91 -24.82 24.11
CA ILE A 12 -23.32 -26.02 23.51
C ILE A 12 -22.18 -25.68 22.53
N VAL A 13 -22.26 -24.55 21.80
CA VAL A 13 -21.26 -24.19 20.79
C VAL A 13 -20.21 -23.22 21.34
N LEU A 14 -20.62 -22.16 22.03
CA LEU A 14 -19.68 -21.13 22.49
C LEU A 14 -18.87 -21.59 23.70
N LEU A 15 -19.45 -22.36 24.62
CA LEU A 15 -18.75 -22.72 25.86
C LEU A 15 -17.57 -23.68 25.62
N PRO A 16 -17.70 -24.74 24.80
CA PRO A 16 -16.56 -25.56 24.39
C PRO A 16 -15.53 -24.77 23.56
N SER A 17 -15.98 -23.83 22.74
CA SER A 17 -15.10 -22.95 21.97
C SER A 17 -14.29 -22.02 22.86
N TYR A 18 -14.92 -21.41 23.87
CA TYR A 18 -14.25 -20.56 24.86
C TYR A 18 -13.31 -21.36 25.76
N THR A 19 -13.71 -22.55 26.23
CA THR A 19 -12.81 -23.41 27.02
C THR A 19 -11.64 -23.88 26.20
N LEU A 20 -11.84 -24.26 24.93
CA LEU A 20 -10.75 -24.59 24.01
C LEU A 20 -9.79 -23.41 23.83
N VAL A 21 -10.29 -22.19 23.59
CA VAL A 21 -9.47 -20.99 23.48
C VAL A 21 -8.68 -20.72 24.76
N LEU A 22 -9.29 -20.88 25.93
CA LEU A 22 -8.63 -20.71 27.22
C LEU A 22 -7.55 -21.77 27.46
N VAL A 23 -7.81 -23.04 27.14
CA VAL A 23 -6.82 -24.13 27.23
C VAL A 23 -5.65 -23.88 26.29
N VAL A 24 -5.91 -23.48 25.04
CA VAL A 24 -4.86 -23.12 24.07
C VAL A 24 -4.05 -21.92 24.57
N ARG A 25 -4.69 -20.90 25.15
CA ARG A 25 -3.99 -19.76 25.76
C ARG A 25 -3.13 -20.22 26.93
N LEU A 26 -3.67 -21.02 27.86
CA LEU A 26 -2.94 -21.55 29.01
C LEU A 26 -1.71 -22.35 28.58
N LEU A 27 -1.88 -23.23 27.58
CA LEU A 27 -0.78 -24.03 27.04
C LEU A 27 0.31 -23.14 26.42
N LYS A 28 -0.08 -22.13 25.63
CA LYS A 28 0.85 -21.12 25.10
C LYS A 28 1.59 -20.38 26.21
N TRP A 29 0.89 -20.00 27.28
CA TRP A 29 1.49 -19.33 28.44
C TRP A 29 2.47 -20.21 29.21
N LEU A 30 2.25 -21.52 29.26
CA LEU A 30 3.18 -22.46 29.91
C LEU A 30 4.42 -22.73 29.04
N ILE A 31 4.23 -22.86 27.72
CA ILE A 31 5.31 -23.15 26.77
C ILE A 31 6.17 -21.91 26.49
N ALA A 32 5.57 -20.71 26.42
CA ALA A 32 6.28 -19.50 26.02
C ALA A 32 7.52 -19.17 26.87
N PRO A 33 7.50 -19.23 28.22
CA PRO A 33 8.69 -18.99 29.03
C PRO A 33 9.81 -20.00 28.78
N LEU A 34 9.47 -21.29 28.63
CA LEU A 34 10.44 -22.36 28.35
C LEU A 34 11.05 -22.18 26.95
N ALA A 35 10.21 -21.91 25.95
CA ALA A 35 10.65 -21.64 24.58
C ALA A 35 11.52 -20.38 24.49
N LEU A 36 11.17 -19.33 25.24
CA LEU A 36 11.96 -18.09 25.32
C LEU A 36 13.31 -18.34 25.98
N LEU A 37 13.34 -19.07 27.10
CA LEU A 37 14.58 -19.46 27.78
C LEU A 37 15.49 -20.25 26.83
N LEU A 38 14.94 -21.24 26.12
CA LEU A 38 15.68 -22.04 25.14
C LEU A 38 16.24 -21.16 24.00
N GLN A 39 15.44 -20.24 23.48
CA GLN A 39 15.86 -19.28 22.46
C GLN A 39 16.98 -18.37 22.95
N LEU A 40 16.97 -17.95 24.22
CA LEU A 40 18.07 -17.14 24.80
C LEU A 40 19.33 -17.98 25.01
N LEU A 41 19.20 -19.18 25.58
CA LEU A 41 20.32 -20.08 25.85
C LEU A 41 21.07 -20.50 24.57
N ILE A 42 20.35 -20.71 23.47
CA ILE A 42 20.94 -21.08 22.19
C ILE A 42 21.27 -19.84 21.35
N GLY A 43 20.33 -18.90 21.29
CA GLY A 43 20.39 -17.73 20.41
C GLY A 43 21.52 -16.80 20.78
N VAL A 44 21.69 -16.45 22.06
CA VAL A 44 22.73 -15.49 22.50
C VAL A 44 24.14 -15.98 22.16
N PRO A 45 24.57 -17.20 22.51
CA PRO A 45 25.87 -17.71 22.08
C PRO A 45 25.99 -17.77 20.55
N LEU A 46 24.93 -18.18 19.86
CA LEU A 46 24.96 -18.30 18.40
C LEU A 46 25.13 -16.95 17.71
N VAL A 47 24.42 -15.90 18.14
CA VAL A 47 24.59 -14.56 17.54
C VAL A 47 25.93 -13.94 17.89
N LEU A 48 26.47 -14.14 19.10
CA LEU A 48 27.82 -13.69 19.47
C LEU A 48 28.92 -14.35 18.63
N LEU A 49 28.72 -15.62 18.26
CA LEU A 49 29.68 -16.38 17.45
C LEU A 49 29.55 -16.10 15.95
N ARG A 50 28.32 -15.94 15.45
CA ARG A 50 28.02 -15.97 14.02
C ARG A 50 27.71 -14.61 13.39
N ILE A 51 27.09 -13.67 14.12
CA ILE A 51 26.71 -12.38 13.54
C ILE A 51 27.94 -11.47 13.49
N ARG A 52 28.31 -11.10 12.26
CA ARG A 52 29.33 -10.10 11.98
C ARG A 52 28.74 -9.11 10.99
N GLN A 53 28.63 -7.86 11.41
CA GLN A 53 28.14 -6.78 10.57
C GLN A 53 29.36 -6.11 9.90
N PRO A 54 29.37 -5.93 8.57
CA PRO A 54 30.44 -5.20 7.92
C PRO A 54 30.44 -3.75 8.42
N LEU A 55 31.59 -3.12 8.63
CA LEU A 55 31.60 -1.68 8.96
C LEU A 55 31.10 -0.84 7.78
N ARG A 56 31.46 -1.27 6.58
CA ARG A 56 31.05 -0.64 5.33
C ARG A 56 30.59 -1.73 4.36
N PRO A 57 29.28 -1.96 4.22
CA PRO A 57 28.76 -2.96 3.31
C PRO A 57 29.05 -2.58 1.86
N ARG A 58 29.24 -3.60 1.03
CA ARG A 58 29.39 -3.42 -0.42
C ARG A 58 28.02 -3.56 -1.07
N PHE A 59 27.48 -2.45 -1.56
CA PHE A 59 26.34 -2.42 -2.45
C PHE A 59 26.85 -2.54 -3.89
N VAL A 60 26.59 -3.67 -4.53
CA VAL A 60 27.00 -3.91 -5.91
C VAL A 60 25.88 -3.40 -6.82
N PRO A 61 26.13 -2.40 -7.68
CA PRO A 61 25.13 -1.95 -8.65
C PRO A 61 24.84 -3.10 -9.63
N ILE A 62 23.57 -3.30 -9.92
CA ILE A 62 23.09 -4.34 -10.84
C ILE A 62 22.20 -3.70 -11.89
N GLN A 63 22.08 -4.35 -13.05
CA GLN A 63 21.08 -3.94 -14.03
C GLN A 63 19.73 -4.51 -13.65
N GLU A 64 18.67 -3.84 -14.06
CA GLU A 64 17.31 -4.30 -13.82
C GLU A 64 17.08 -5.72 -14.36
N THR A 65 17.74 -6.11 -15.45
CA THR A 65 17.67 -7.45 -16.04
C THR A 65 18.25 -8.55 -15.15
N ASP A 66 19.14 -8.19 -14.23
CA ASP A 66 19.80 -9.13 -13.33
C ASP A 66 18.98 -9.40 -12.05
N LEU A 67 17.91 -8.62 -11.83
CA LEU A 67 17.00 -8.84 -10.71
C LEU A 67 16.23 -10.15 -10.89
N PRO A 68 16.13 -10.98 -9.84
CA PRO A 68 15.15 -12.06 -9.79
C PRO A 68 13.73 -11.53 -10.00
N ASP A 69 12.85 -12.31 -10.62
CA ASP A 69 11.49 -11.86 -10.95
C ASP A 69 10.72 -11.37 -9.72
N ALA A 70 10.81 -12.08 -8.58
CA ALA A 70 10.16 -11.68 -7.34
C ALA A 70 10.66 -10.32 -6.82
N ALA A 71 11.98 -10.09 -6.83
CA ALA A 71 12.55 -8.81 -6.45
C ALA A 71 12.14 -7.71 -7.45
N TRP A 72 12.17 -8.02 -8.74
CA TRP A 72 11.79 -7.08 -9.79
C TRP A 72 10.34 -6.62 -9.67
N ILE A 73 9.40 -7.53 -9.39
CA ILE A 73 7.98 -7.21 -9.19
C ILE A 73 7.82 -6.18 -8.07
N GLU A 74 8.35 -6.48 -6.89
CA GLU A 74 8.19 -5.68 -5.67
C GLU A 74 8.87 -4.30 -5.75
N LEU A 75 10.12 -4.27 -6.23
CA LEU A 75 10.88 -3.03 -6.37
C LEU A 75 10.27 -2.12 -7.45
N THR A 76 9.71 -2.70 -8.52
CA THR A 76 9.04 -1.95 -9.58
C THR A 76 7.67 -1.45 -9.14
N SER A 77 6.91 -2.23 -8.37
CA SER A 77 5.65 -1.77 -7.76
C SER A 77 5.86 -0.54 -6.87
N THR A 78 6.94 -0.52 -6.11
CA THR A 78 7.30 0.65 -5.27
C THR A 78 7.70 1.86 -6.12
N ALA A 79 8.48 1.66 -7.19
CA ALA A 79 8.88 2.75 -8.06
C ALA A 79 7.69 3.37 -8.81
N GLU A 80 6.80 2.55 -9.35
CA GLU A 80 5.57 2.99 -10.01
C GLU A 80 4.64 3.74 -9.04
N ALA A 81 4.51 3.26 -7.79
CA ALA A 81 3.72 3.91 -6.76
C ALA A 81 4.15 5.36 -6.48
N LEU A 82 5.45 5.63 -6.59
CA LEU A 82 6.07 6.89 -6.18
C LEU A 82 6.38 7.81 -7.37
N ALA A 83 6.27 7.33 -8.60
CA ALA A 83 6.61 8.08 -9.80
C ALA A 83 5.79 9.38 -9.93
N ALA A 84 4.49 9.30 -9.67
CA ALA A 84 3.57 10.45 -9.72
C ALA A 84 3.91 11.54 -8.68
N ASP A 85 4.65 11.21 -7.63
CA ASP A 85 5.05 12.15 -6.57
C ASP A 85 6.47 12.73 -6.79
N GLY A 86 7.05 12.51 -7.99
CA GLY A 86 8.32 13.10 -8.40
C GLY A 86 9.56 12.34 -7.94
N PHE A 87 9.41 11.06 -7.52
CA PHE A 87 10.56 10.24 -7.20
C PHE A 87 11.33 9.83 -8.45
N VAL A 88 12.66 9.96 -8.37
CA VAL A 88 13.62 9.59 -9.41
C VAL A 88 14.33 8.30 -8.99
N HIS A 89 14.52 7.39 -9.94
CA HIS A 89 15.30 6.16 -9.73
C HIS A 89 16.81 6.45 -9.82
N TYR A 90 17.55 6.11 -8.76
CA TYR A 90 19.00 6.29 -8.70
C TYR A 90 19.80 5.01 -8.97
N GLY A 91 19.19 3.84 -8.79
CA GLY A 91 19.81 2.56 -9.15
C GLY A 91 19.29 1.37 -8.37
N ASP A 92 19.67 0.19 -8.85
CA ASP A 92 19.39 -1.10 -8.23
C ASP A 92 20.68 -1.71 -7.69
N PHE A 93 20.60 -2.32 -6.51
CA PHE A 93 21.77 -2.82 -5.78
C PHE A 93 21.53 -4.21 -5.21
N ARG A 94 22.59 -5.01 -5.19
CA ARG A 94 22.67 -6.27 -4.46
C ARG A 94 23.63 -6.14 -3.28
N CYS A 95 23.25 -6.69 -2.13
CA CYS A 95 24.14 -6.81 -0.98
C CYS A 95 23.99 -8.17 -0.29
N ASP A 96 25.09 -8.92 -0.21
CA ASP A 96 25.12 -10.26 0.39
C ASP A 96 25.63 -10.25 1.86
N GLY A 97 26.16 -9.11 2.30
CA GLY A 97 26.91 -9.01 3.57
C GLY A 97 26.14 -8.44 4.76
N LEU A 98 24.95 -7.87 4.53
CA LEU A 98 24.18 -7.16 5.58
C LEU A 98 23.39 -8.11 6.47
N ILE A 99 22.76 -9.11 5.86
CA ILE A 99 21.90 -10.06 6.56
C ILE A 99 22.53 -11.44 6.41
N GLN A 100 22.81 -12.09 7.55
CA GLN A 100 23.41 -13.41 7.53
C GLN A 100 22.48 -14.42 6.84
N ASN A 101 23.03 -15.16 5.87
CA ASN A 101 22.30 -16.15 5.07
C ASN A 101 21.11 -15.55 4.30
N ALA A 102 21.23 -14.30 3.84
CA ALA A 102 20.25 -13.70 2.95
C ALA A 102 20.93 -12.79 1.93
N VAL A 103 20.25 -12.61 0.80
CA VAL A 103 20.61 -11.64 -0.23
C VAL A 103 19.62 -10.49 -0.14
N LEU A 104 20.14 -9.27 -0.10
CA LEU A 104 19.35 -8.05 -0.10
C LEU A 104 19.39 -7.43 -1.49
N TRP A 105 18.22 -7.29 -2.11
CA TRP A 105 18.02 -6.57 -3.36
C TRP A 105 17.36 -5.23 -3.05
N LEU A 106 17.95 -4.13 -3.49
CA LEU A 106 17.48 -2.78 -3.18
C LEU A 106 17.24 -2.00 -4.46
N ARG A 107 16.23 -1.13 -4.42
CA ARG A 107 16.07 -0.03 -5.36
C ARG A 107 16.09 1.28 -4.58
N LEU A 108 17.01 2.17 -4.95
CA LEU A 108 17.13 3.49 -4.35
C LEU A 108 16.38 4.51 -5.22
N LEU A 109 15.51 5.27 -4.59
CA LEU A 109 14.74 6.36 -5.17
C LEU A 109 14.98 7.65 -4.36
N GLY A 110 14.74 8.81 -4.96
CA GLY A 110 14.72 10.07 -4.22
C GLY A 110 13.79 11.11 -4.81
N GLN A 111 13.24 11.96 -3.94
CA GLN A 111 12.45 13.13 -4.27
C GLN A 111 13.36 14.37 -4.07
N PRO A 112 13.91 14.96 -5.15
CA PRO A 112 14.92 16.01 -5.04
C PRO A 112 14.42 17.32 -4.42
N GLU A 113 13.17 17.70 -4.67
CA GLU A 113 12.59 18.98 -4.22
C GLU A 113 12.34 19.02 -2.71
N GLN A 114 12.08 17.87 -2.10
CA GLN A 114 11.74 17.70 -0.69
C GLN A 114 12.86 17.04 0.11
N GLY A 115 13.94 16.60 -0.54
CA GLY A 115 15.08 15.95 0.13
C GLY A 115 14.73 14.61 0.77
N ILE A 116 13.76 13.88 0.21
CA ILE A 116 13.30 12.59 0.74
C ILE A 116 13.97 11.46 -0.05
N GLY A 117 14.70 10.58 0.62
CA GLY A 117 15.19 9.33 0.04
C GLY A 117 14.21 8.19 0.30
N ALA A 118 14.06 7.27 -0.63
CA ALA A 118 13.29 6.04 -0.43
C ALA A 118 14.11 4.82 -0.85
N VAL A 119 14.04 3.76 -0.04
CA VAL A 119 14.66 2.47 -0.32
C VAL A 119 13.56 1.43 -0.35
N ALA A 120 13.34 0.82 -1.51
CA ALA A 120 12.56 -0.42 -1.63
C ALA A 120 13.51 -1.60 -1.47
N ALA A 121 13.13 -2.60 -0.68
CA ALA A 121 13.99 -3.71 -0.32
C ALA A 121 13.26 -5.05 -0.45
N HIS A 122 13.93 -6.02 -1.08
CA HIS A 122 13.53 -7.43 -1.14
C HIS A 122 14.64 -8.28 -0.50
N ILE A 123 14.29 -9.03 0.56
CA ILE A 123 15.19 -9.89 1.30
C ILE A 123 14.87 -11.34 0.97
N GLU A 124 15.83 -12.04 0.38
CA GLU A 124 15.72 -13.46 0.05
C GLU A 124 16.63 -14.28 0.97
N TYR A 125 16.04 -15.19 1.76
CA TYR A 125 16.81 -16.04 2.68
C TYR A 125 17.32 -17.30 1.98
N VAL A 126 18.59 -17.61 2.19
CA VAL A 126 19.24 -18.81 1.62
C VAL A 126 18.48 -20.07 2.04
N ALA A 127 18.32 -21.00 1.09
CA ALA A 127 17.61 -22.26 1.25
C ALA A 127 16.14 -22.11 1.70
N ASN A 128 15.51 -20.96 1.40
CA ASN A 128 14.12 -20.66 1.76
C ASN A 128 13.83 -20.90 3.25
N ALA A 129 14.83 -20.67 4.12
CA ALA A 129 14.71 -20.87 5.55
C ALA A 129 13.61 -20.00 6.18
N ARG A 130 13.24 -18.90 5.52
CA ARG A 130 12.13 -18.00 5.84
C ARG A 130 11.49 -17.48 4.55
N PRO A 131 10.20 -17.12 4.57
CA PRO A 131 9.58 -16.38 3.48
C PRO A 131 10.36 -15.10 3.20
N ALA A 132 10.46 -14.74 1.92
CA ALA A 132 11.03 -13.46 1.51
C ALA A 132 10.33 -12.31 2.23
N GLN A 133 11.07 -11.24 2.49
CA GLN A 133 10.54 -10.05 3.17
C GLN A 133 10.70 -8.84 2.28
N ASN A 134 9.65 -8.05 2.17
CA ASN A 134 9.65 -6.81 1.43
C ASN A 134 9.38 -5.66 2.41
N TYR A 135 10.03 -4.54 2.19
CA TYR A 135 9.67 -3.30 2.85
C TYR A 135 10.10 -2.10 2.02
N VAL A 136 9.48 -0.96 2.31
CA VAL A 136 9.92 0.35 1.86
C VAL A 136 10.28 1.19 3.07
N GLU A 137 11.35 1.96 2.96
CA GLU A 137 11.78 2.92 3.96
C GLU A 137 11.94 4.30 3.32
N PHE A 138 11.29 5.31 3.88
CA PHE A 138 11.53 6.72 3.57
C PHE A 138 12.42 7.33 4.63
N ALA A 139 13.39 8.12 4.21
CA ALA A 139 14.32 8.79 5.11
C ALA A 139 14.53 10.24 4.70
N THR A 140 14.47 11.13 5.69
CA THR A 140 14.73 12.56 5.54
C THR A 140 15.72 13.01 6.59
N GLU A 141 16.78 13.69 6.15
CA GLU A 141 17.78 14.28 7.04
C GLU A 141 17.47 15.77 7.23
N PHE A 142 17.41 16.22 8.48
CA PHE A 142 17.25 17.62 8.81
C PHE A 142 18.61 18.33 8.82
N SER A 143 18.60 19.66 8.77
CA SER A 143 19.84 20.46 8.76
C SER A 143 20.70 20.30 10.03
N ASP A 144 20.12 19.80 11.13
CA ASP A 144 20.82 19.50 12.38
C ASP A 144 21.47 18.09 12.39
N GLY A 145 21.37 17.36 11.27
CA GLY A 145 21.89 16.00 11.11
C GLY A 145 21.02 14.91 11.73
N ARG A 146 19.87 15.23 12.32
CA ARG A 146 18.90 14.21 12.74
C ARG A 146 18.20 13.63 11.52
N VAL A 147 17.80 12.37 11.61
CA VAL A 147 17.14 11.65 10.53
C VAL A 147 15.79 11.15 11.03
N LEU A 148 14.75 11.41 10.27
CA LEU A 148 13.45 10.75 10.41
C LEU A 148 13.36 9.63 9.37
N SER A 149 13.08 8.43 9.83
CA SER A 149 12.83 7.25 9.00
C SER A 149 11.43 6.72 9.27
N THR A 150 10.67 6.47 8.21
CA THR A 150 9.38 5.75 8.26
C THR A 150 9.48 4.50 7.39
N ASN A 151 9.05 3.36 7.90
CA ASN A 151 9.09 2.10 7.15
C ASN A 151 7.93 1.18 7.51
N ASN A 152 7.65 0.22 6.63
CA ASN A 152 6.65 -0.82 6.84
C ASN A 152 7.25 -2.21 7.09
N LEU A 153 8.50 -2.28 7.57
CA LEU A 153 9.16 -3.56 7.84
C LEU A 153 8.33 -4.40 8.84
N ASN A 154 7.95 -5.61 8.46
CA ASN A 154 7.14 -6.51 9.29
C ASN A 154 7.97 -7.36 10.27
N LEU A 155 9.07 -6.80 10.77
CA LEU A 155 9.97 -7.43 11.75
C LEU A 155 10.53 -6.38 12.70
N PRO A 156 10.60 -6.65 14.01
CA PRO A 156 11.23 -5.73 14.94
C PRO A 156 12.73 -5.65 14.68
N TYR A 157 13.28 -4.44 14.72
CA TYR A 157 14.72 -4.23 14.72
C TYR A 157 15.37 -4.92 15.93
N SER A 158 16.49 -5.62 15.71
CA SER A 158 17.25 -6.28 16.77
C SER A 158 17.85 -5.29 17.76
N LEU A 159 18.35 -4.17 17.25
CA LEU A 159 19.01 -3.13 18.03
C LEU A 159 18.14 -1.88 18.07
N PRO A 160 18.27 -1.05 19.14
CA PRO A 160 17.61 0.25 19.17
C PRO A 160 18.14 1.17 18.06
N ALA A 161 17.35 2.17 17.69
CA ALA A 161 17.82 3.22 16.78
C ALA A 161 18.85 4.10 17.51
N PRO A 162 19.91 4.57 16.82
CA PRO A 162 20.81 5.58 17.37
C PRO A 162 20.11 6.90 17.72
N ASP A 163 20.71 7.73 18.57
CA ASP A 163 20.06 8.95 19.09
C ASP A 163 19.75 10.00 18.01
N TYR A 164 20.48 9.98 16.88
CA TYR A 164 20.22 10.86 15.75
C TYR A 164 19.05 10.37 14.86
N LEU A 165 18.63 9.11 15.00
CA LEU A 165 17.67 8.46 14.12
C LEU A 165 16.34 8.23 14.84
N ALA A 166 15.32 9.01 14.48
CA ALA A 166 13.94 8.73 14.82
C ALA A 166 13.36 7.75 13.80
N ARG A 167 13.01 6.54 14.23
CA ARG A 167 12.47 5.49 13.36
C ARG A 167 11.02 5.17 13.73
N LEU A 168 10.12 5.32 12.77
CA LEU A 168 8.70 4.99 12.86
C LEU A 168 8.42 3.77 12.01
N GLN A 169 7.90 2.72 12.64
CA GLN A 169 7.61 1.44 11.98
C GLN A 169 6.10 1.24 11.92
N LEU A 170 5.53 1.33 10.72
CA LEU A 170 4.10 1.24 10.43
C LEU A 170 3.81 -0.04 9.65
N LYS A 171 3.78 -1.17 10.34
CA LYS A 171 3.77 -2.50 9.72
C LYS A 171 2.50 -2.80 8.92
N ASP A 172 1.40 -2.10 9.23
CA ASP A 172 0.09 -2.33 8.62
C ASP A 172 -0.16 -1.40 7.41
N VAL A 173 0.71 -0.40 7.20
CA VAL A 173 0.68 0.48 6.02
C VAL A 173 1.51 -0.17 4.93
N TRP A 174 0.89 -1.05 4.15
CA TRP A 174 1.57 -1.84 3.13
C TRP A 174 1.82 -1.04 1.84
N GLU A 175 0.95 -0.08 1.50
CA GLU A 175 1.04 0.70 0.26
C GLU A 175 2.17 1.75 0.34
N PRO A 176 3.14 1.74 -0.60
CA PRO A 176 4.28 2.67 -0.55
C PRO A 176 3.89 4.14 -0.63
N ARG A 177 2.90 4.49 -1.46
CA ARG A 177 2.45 5.87 -1.61
C ARG A 177 1.74 6.38 -0.37
N ALA A 178 0.96 5.54 0.30
CA ALA A 178 0.32 5.85 1.57
C ALA A 178 1.35 6.13 2.68
N LEU A 179 2.39 5.29 2.76
CA LEU A 179 3.48 5.50 3.70
C LEU A 179 4.26 6.79 3.40
N TYR A 180 4.48 7.11 2.12
CA TYR A 180 5.09 8.37 1.70
C TYR A 180 4.26 9.59 2.14
N VAL A 181 2.93 9.56 1.97
CA VAL A 181 2.04 10.65 2.39
C VAL A 181 2.18 10.91 3.89
N LEU A 182 2.13 9.86 4.71
CA LEU A 182 2.34 9.98 6.16
C LEU A 182 3.73 10.55 6.50
N HIS A 183 4.78 10.13 5.79
CA HIS A 183 6.14 10.62 5.99
C HIS A 183 6.27 12.11 5.63
N ARG A 184 5.78 12.50 4.46
CA ARG A 184 5.80 13.88 3.96
C ARG A 184 5.02 14.80 4.87
N ASP A 185 3.81 14.40 5.27
CA ASP A 185 2.93 15.23 6.09
C ASP A 185 3.48 15.37 7.51
N LEU A 186 4.15 14.34 8.05
CA LEU A 186 4.88 14.45 9.31
C LEU A 186 6.07 15.42 9.20
N ILE A 187 6.84 15.39 8.12
CA ILE A 187 7.91 16.36 7.89
C ILE A 187 7.37 17.79 7.85
N ALA A 188 6.26 17.99 7.13
CA ALA A 188 5.59 19.28 7.04
C ALA A 188 5.10 19.75 8.43
N ALA A 189 4.49 18.86 9.22
CA ALA A 189 4.01 19.15 10.57
C ALA A 189 5.15 19.48 11.56
N LEU A 190 6.31 18.86 11.41
CA LEU A 190 7.49 19.17 12.23
C LEU A 190 8.07 20.56 11.91
N ALA A 191 7.81 21.10 10.71
CA ALA A 191 8.26 22.42 10.24
C ALA A 191 9.77 22.68 10.45
N ARG A 192 10.59 21.63 10.32
CA ARG A 192 12.05 21.70 10.48
C ARG A 192 12.74 21.84 9.13
N PRO A 193 13.85 22.59 9.04
CA PRO A 193 14.63 22.70 7.81
C PRO A 193 15.22 21.34 7.40
N VAL A 194 14.93 20.93 6.16
CA VAL A 194 15.41 19.68 5.55
C VAL A 194 16.73 19.92 4.82
N SER A 195 17.63 18.94 4.90
CA SER A 195 18.89 18.91 4.15
C SER A 195 18.72 18.15 2.84
N LEU A 196 18.94 18.83 1.71
CA LEU A 196 18.89 18.22 0.38
C LEU A 196 20.16 17.43 0.03
N ALA A 197 21.26 17.66 0.77
CA ALA A 197 22.58 17.14 0.46
C ALA A 197 22.62 15.61 0.31
N LYS A 198 21.79 14.89 1.08
CA LYS A 198 21.72 13.43 1.01
C LYS A 198 21.19 12.94 -0.33
N VAL A 199 20.13 13.58 -0.84
CA VAL A 199 19.49 13.23 -2.12
C VAL A 199 20.35 13.69 -3.30
N GLU A 200 20.96 14.88 -3.20
CA GLU A 200 21.93 15.35 -4.20
C GLU A 200 23.12 14.40 -4.33
N ARG A 201 23.63 13.89 -3.20
CA ARG A 201 24.71 12.90 -3.20
C ARG A 201 24.25 11.55 -3.76
N ALA A 202 23.02 11.15 -3.49
CA ALA A 202 22.41 9.94 -4.06
C ALA A 202 22.41 9.96 -5.60
N ALA A 203 22.12 11.13 -6.18
CA ALA A 203 22.11 11.30 -7.64
C ALA A 203 23.50 11.13 -8.28
N CYS A 204 24.57 11.42 -7.53
CA CYS A 204 25.95 11.30 -8.03
C CYS A 204 26.59 9.93 -7.74
N ASP A 205 26.44 9.42 -6.51
CA ASP A 205 27.03 8.16 -6.06
C ASP A 205 26.10 7.42 -5.07
N PRO A 206 25.10 6.71 -5.61
CA PRO A 206 24.06 6.07 -4.79
C PRO A 206 24.61 4.90 -3.95
N ALA A 207 25.58 4.14 -4.48
CA ALA A 207 26.18 3.01 -3.77
C ALA A 207 26.98 3.47 -2.55
N VAL A 208 27.77 4.54 -2.70
CA VAL A 208 28.53 5.12 -1.58
C VAL A 208 27.58 5.72 -0.56
N LEU A 209 26.49 6.38 -0.97
CA LEU A 209 25.50 6.90 -0.02
C LEU A 209 24.90 5.80 0.85
N LEU A 210 24.50 4.67 0.25
CA LEU A 210 23.96 3.53 0.99
C LEU A 210 25.00 2.98 1.97
N ALA A 211 26.24 2.81 1.52
CA ALA A 211 27.34 2.33 2.36
C ALA A 211 27.64 3.29 3.52
N ASP A 212 27.70 4.59 3.28
CA ASP A 212 27.98 5.63 4.27
C ASP A 212 26.83 5.77 5.28
N SER A 213 25.57 5.68 4.82
CA SER A 213 24.39 5.74 5.70
C SER A 213 24.39 4.58 6.69
N TYR A 214 24.69 3.37 6.22
CA TYR A 214 24.78 2.20 7.09
C TYR A 214 26.02 2.25 8.00
N ALA A 215 27.17 2.69 7.49
CA ALA A 215 28.39 2.83 8.29
C ALA A 215 28.18 3.79 9.47
N ARG A 216 27.50 4.92 9.23
CA ARG A 216 27.10 5.88 10.28
C ARG A 216 26.23 5.24 11.37
N GLU A 217 25.28 4.39 10.99
CA GLU A 217 24.43 3.67 11.96
C GLU A 217 25.27 2.67 12.78
N ILE A 218 26.15 1.90 12.14
CA ILE A 218 27.03 0.95 12.83
C ILE A 218 28.00 1.66 13.77
N GLU A 219 28.62 2.76 13.35
CA GLU A 219 29.51 3.55 14.19
C GLU A 219 28.79 4.09 15.43
N ALA A 220 27.57 4.62 15.26
CA ALA A 220 26.77 5.11 16.38
C ALA A 220 26.41 3.97 17.35
N LEU A 221 26.05 2.78 16.85
CA LEU A 221 25.77 1.61 17.68
C LEU A 221 27.02 1.07 18.40
N ILE A 222 28.21 1.23 17.83
CA ILE A 222 29.48 0.94 18.52
C ILE A 222 29.71 1.94 19.65
N VAL A 223 29.55 3.24 19.40
CA VAL A 223 29.72 4.30 20.40
C VAL A 223 28.74 4.13 21.56
N GLN A 224 27.51 3.73 21.29
CA GLN A 224 26.49 3.44 22.30
C GLN A 224 26.68 2.09 23.03
N GLY A 225 27.67 1.27 22.65
CA GLY A 225 28.02 0.02 23.34
C GLY A 225 27.20 -1.22 22.92
N TRP A 226 26.29 -1.09 21.95
CA TRP A 226 25.52 -2.22 21.41
C TRP A 226 26.36 -3.13 20.53
N LEU A 227 27.33 -2.56 19.83
CA LEU A 227 28.29 -3.25 18.99
C LEU A 227 29.73 -3.05 19.51
N ARG A 228 30.62 -3.95 19.12
CA ARG A 228 32.06 -3.89 19.40
C ARG A 228 32.82 -4.15 18.11
N LEU A 229 33.87 -3.37 17.88
CA LEU A 229 34.78 -3.61 16.78
C LEU A 229 35.58 -4.90 17.02
N ASP A 230 35.62 -5.79 16.04
CA ASP A 230 36.50 -6.96 16.05
C ASP A 230 37.84 -6.60 15.38
N PRO A 231 38.93 -6.48 16.16
CA PRO A 231 40.22 -6.05 15.64
C PRO A 231 40.82 -7.03 14.63
N ASN A 232 40.39 -8.30 14.64
CA ASN A 232 40.94 -9.33 13.76
C ASN A 232 40.26 -9.37 12.38
N THR A 233 39.01 -8.92 12.28
CA THR A 233 38.22 -9.04 11.05
C THR A 233 37.80 -7.70 10.46
N GLY A 234 37.98 -6.60 11.19
CA GLY A 234 37.50 -5.28 10.75
C GLY A 234 35.97 -5.21 10.62
N ALA A 235 35.26 -6.08 11.32
CA ALA A 235 33.79 -6.14 11.34
C ALA A 235 33.26 -5.75 12.73
N ALA A 236 32.01 -5.31 12.80
CA ALA A 236 31.30 -5.08 14.05
C ALA A 236 30.64 -6.38 14.53
N ARG A 237 30.81 -6.70 15.82
CA ARG A 237 30.13 -7.81 16.50
C ARG A 237 29.17 -7.27 17.54
N LEU A 238 28.15 -8.04 17.87
CA LEU A 238 27.27 -7.71 19.00
C LEU A 238 28.06 -7.71 20.31
N SER A 239 27.83 -6.72 21.16
CA SER A 239 28.21 -6.83 22.57
C SER A 239 27.35 -7.89 23.26
N VAL A 240 27.70 -8.32 24.47
CA VAL A 240 26.88 -9.28 25.23
C VAL A 240 25.49 -8.69 25.48
N GLU A 241 25.42 -7.40 25.82
CA GLU A 241 24.16 -6.68 26.01
C GLU A 241 23.38 -6.55 24.71
N GLY A 242 24.04 -6.21 23.60
CA GLY A 242 23.42 -6.17 22.27
C GLY A 242 22.90 -7.52 21.80
N ALA A 243 23.60 -8.61 22.11
CA ALA A 243 23.16 -9.97 21.79
C ALA A 243 21.94 -10.38 22.61
N ILE A 244 21.94 -10.11 23.92
CA ILE A 244 20.78 -10.38 24.78
C ILE A 244 19.59 -9.56 24.30
N ALA A 245 19.74 -8.24 24.12
CA ALA A 245 18.69 -7.36 23.66
C ALA A 245 18.16 -7.77 22.27
N GLY A 246 19.06 -8.07 21.34
CA GLY A 246 18.72 -8.51 19.98
C GLY A 246 17.91 -9.79 19.96
N VAL A 247 18.37 -10.83 20.66
CA VAL A 247 17.64 -12.11 20.76
C VAL A 247 16.33 -11.92 21.50
N TRP A 248 16.30 -11.14 22.58
CA TRP A 248 15.08 -10.86 23.34
C TRP A 248 14.00 -10.18 22.49
N ARG A 249 14.39 -9.21 21.67
CA ARG A 249 13.46 -8.48 20.79
C ARG A 249 12.99 -9.32 19.60
N GLN A 250 13.77 -10.31 19.16
CA GLN A 250 13.43 -11.17 18.02
C GLN A 250 12.85 -12.54 18.41
N ALA A 251 12.92 -12.94 19.68
CA ALA A 251 12.42 -14.23 20.14
C ALA A 251 10.90 -14.30 20.13
N TRP A 252 10.35 -15.47 19.79
CA TRP A 252 8.93 -15.74 19.99
C TRP A 252 8.64 -15.97 21.49
N PRO A 253 7.55 -15.43 22.06
CA PRO A 253 6.48 -14.63 21.43
C PRO A 253 6.71 -13.11 21.47
N LEU A 254 7.86 -12.64 21.95
CA LEU A 254 8.15 -11.23 22.19
C LEU A 254 8.29 -10.40 20.91
N ALA A 255 8.75 -10.99 19.81
CA ALA A 255 8.92 -10.27 18.55
C ALA A 255 7.64 -9.56 18.10
N SER A 256 6.51 -10.26 18.13
CA SER A 256 5.22 -9.69 17.75
C SER A 256 4.76 -8.61 18.73
N LEU A 257 5.14 -8.70 20.01
CA LEU A 257 4.82 -7.67 21.01
C LEU A 257 5.65 -6.40 20.79
N HIS A 258 6.95 -6.53 20.51
CA HIS A 258 7.81 -5.40 20.20
C HIS A 258 7.38 -4.71 18.91
N LEU A 259 7.07 -5.48 17.87
CA LEU A 259 6.60 -4.94 16.61
C LEU A 259 5.26 -4.18 16.77
N ARG A 260 4.30 -4.73 17.52
CA ARG A 260 3.04 -4.03 17.85
C ARG A 260 3.27 -2.81 18.74
N ALA A 261 4.26 -2.84 19.62
CA ALA A 261 4.59 -1.69 20.46
C ALA A 261 5.22 -0.56 19.64
N ALA A 262 6.10 -0.88 18.69
CA ALA A 262 6.70 0.07 17.76
C ALA A 262 5.63 0.71 16.86
N ASP A 263 4.74 -0.11 16.29
CA ASP A 263 3.61 0.35 15.48
C ASP A 263 2.66 1.27 16.27
N ARG A 264 2.28 0.88 17.48
CA ARG A 264 1.45 1.72 18.34
C ARG A 264 2.14 3.04 18.73
N TYR A 265 3.44 3.01 18.96
CA TYR A 265 4.21 4.22 19.24
C TYR A 265 4.21 5.16 18.03
N ALA A 266 4.45 4.64 16.83
CA ALA A 266 4.41 5.41 15.59
C ALA A 266 3.03 6.03 15.35
N ARG A 267 1.95 5.25 15.50
CA ARG A 267 0.56 5.74 15.38
C ARG A 267 0.25 6.85 16.38
N ARG A 268 0.69 6.72 17.64
CA ARG A 268 0.49 7.76 18.66
C ARG A 268 1.21 9.04 18.31
N LEU A 269 2.47 8.95 17.89
CA LEU A 269 3.25 10.12 17.48
C LEU A 269 2.62 10.81 16.26
N LEU A 270 2.13 10.05 15.28
CA LEU A 270 1.44 10.62 14.13
C LEU A 270 0.12 11.29 14.52
N ALA A 271 -0.64 10.70 15.43
CA ALA A 271 -1.86 11.30 15.96
C ALA A 271 -1.61 12.60 16.75
N GLU A 272 -0.45 12.76 17.41
CA GLU A 272 -0.05 14.03 18.03
C GLU A 272 0.14 15.17 17.02
N HIS A 273 0.27 14.84 15.73
CA HIS A 273 0.38 15.76 14.61
C HIS A 273 -0.86 15.75 13.70
N ASP A 274 -2.01 15.27 14.19
CA ASP A 274 -3.28 15.18 13.47
C ASP A 274 -3.22 14.29 12.20
N LEU A 275 -2.31 13.31 12.17
CA LEU A 275 -2.18 12.34 11.09
C LEU A 275 -2.83 11.01 11.48
N ASP A 276 -3.96 10.69 10.87
CA ASP A 276 -4.69 9.44 11.10
C ASP A 276 -4.14 8.30 10.23
N VAL A 277 -3.50 7.32 10.87
CA VAL A 277 -2.93 6.14 10.20
C VAL A 277 -4.01 5.16 9.75
N GLU A 278 -5.16 5.09 10.43
CA GLU A 278 -6.20 4.10 10.09
C GLU A 278 -6.75 4.33 8.67
N ALA A 279 -6.80 5.60 8.23
CA ALA A 279 -7.15 6.00 6.87
C ALA A 279 -6.18 5.49 5.77
N PHE A 280 -5.01 4.98 6.16
CA PHE A 280 -3.97 4.45 5.27
C PHE A 280 -3.76 2.94 5.42
N THR A 281 -4.73 2.25 6.04
CA THR A 281 -4.73 0.80 6.18
C THR A 281 -5.97 0.20 5.56
N GLY A 282 -5.90 -1.07 5.12
CA GLY A 282 -7.01 -1.75 4.47
C GLY A 282 -6.72 -2.10 3.02
N ALA A 283 -7.78 -2.22 2.21
CA ALA A 283 -7.67 -2.50 0.79
C ALA A 283 -7.28 -1.22 0.02
N ALA A 284 -6.62 -1.38 -1.12
CA ALA A 284 -6.21 -0.26 -1.98
C ALA A 284 -7.34 0.75 -2.30
N PRO A 285 -8.57 0.33 -2.68
CA PRO A 285 -9.65 1.27 -2.99
C PRO A 285 -10.13 2.09 -1.78
N ASP A 286 -9.86 1.64 -0.55
CA ASP A 286 -10.26 2.35 0.68
C ASP A 286 -9.21 3.39 1.13
N ILE A 287 -7.99 3.32 0.58
CA ILE A 287 -6.87 4.16 1.00
C ILE A 287 -6.78 5.37 0.09
N LEU A 288 -6.94 6.58 0.63
CA LEU A 288 -6.82 7.83 -0.14
C LEU A 288 -5.41 8.40 -0.06
N VAL A 289 -4.69 8.44 -1.18
CA VAL A 289 -3.26 8.82 -1.25
C VAL A 289 -3.03 10.24 -1.77
N ALA A 290 -4.03 10.86 -2.40
CA ALA A 290 -3.97 12.26 -2.77
C ALA A 290 -5.35 12.91 -2.67
N ARG A 291 -5.37 14.20 -2.30
CA ARG A 291 -6.56 15.04 -2.31
C ARG A 291 -6.20 16.41 -2.87
N GLN A 292 -7.04 16.93 -3.75
CA GLN A 292 -6.91 18.27 -4.31
C GLN A 292 -8.25 18.99 -4.30
N SER A 293 -8.25 20.28 -3.97
CA SER A 293 -9.46 21.10 -4.07
C SER A 293 -9.73 21.47 -5.52
N LEU A 294 -11.00 21.46 -5.91
CA LEU A 294 -11.43 21.97 -7.20
C LEU A 294 -11.45 23.50 -7.21
N PRO A 295 -11.21 24.14 -8.36
CA PRO A 295 -11.41 25.57 -8.50
C PRO A 295 -12.84 25.98 -8.14
N ALA A 296 -12.98 27.08 -7.40
CA ALA A 296 -14.30 27.65 -7.12
C ALA A 296 -15.02 27.95 -8.44
N GLN A 297 -16.29 27.51 -8.57
CA GLN A 297 -17.15 27.60 -9.77
C GLN A 297 -17.05 26.46 -10.79
N THR A 298 -16.41 25.34 -10.45
CA THR A 298 -16.42 24.16 -11.33
C THR A 298 -17.81 23.52 -11.35
N LEU A 299 -18.57 23.74 -12.44
CA LEU A 299 -19.88 23.13 -12.65
C LEU A 299 -19.74 21.76 -13.31
N ILE A 300 -19.80 20.69 -12.51
CA ILE A 300 -19.81 19.32 -13.00
C ILE A 300 -21.24 18.78 -12.90
N GLY A 301 -21.95 18.82 -14.03
CA GLY A 301 -23.32 18.33 -14.13
C GLY A 301 -23.46 17.00 -14.88
N THR A 302 -22.37 16.45 -15.41
CA THR A 302 -22.41 15.22 -16.20
C THR A 302 -21.13 14.40 -16.01
N VAL A 303 -21.17 13.10 -16.31
CA VAL A 303 -20.01 12.21 -16.22
C VAL A 303 -18.91 12.64 -17.18
N ARG A 304 -19.25 13.06 -18.40
CA ARG A 304 -18.24 13.57 -19.34
C ARG A 304 -17.55 14.83 -18.83
N ALA A 305 -18.30 15.76 -18.22
CA ALA A 305 -17.72 16.98 -17.67
C ALA A 305 -16.75 16.70 -16.52
N GLY A 306 -17.10 15.77 -15.63
CA GLY A 306 -16.20 15.32 -14.56
C GLY A 306 -14.98 14.58 -15.11
N TYR A 307 -15.15 13.76 -16.15
CA TYR A 307 -14.04 13.04 -16.78
C TYR A 307 -12.92 13.98 -17.27
N GLU A 308 -13.27 15.12 -17.87
CA GLU A 308 -12.27 16.10 -18.33
C GLU A 308 -11.39 16.64 -17.20
N HIS A 309 -11.89 16.66 -15.96
CA HIS A 309 -11.13 17.13 -14.79
C HIS A 309 -10.21 16.03 -14.24
N VAL A 310 -10.67 14.77 -14.26
CA VAL A 310 -9.89 13.64 -13.73
C VAL A 310 -8.88 13.10 -14.74
N ARG A 311 -9.10 13.27 -16.04
CA ARG A 311 -8.27 12.67 -17.10
C ARG A 311 -6.80 13.06 -17.00
N LEU A 312 -6.50 14.33 -16.76
CA LEU A 312 -5.12 14.80 -16.63
C LEU A 312 -4.45 14.23 -15.37
N LEU A 313 -5.20 14.12 -14.27
CA LEU A 313 -4.70 13.52 -13.04
C LEU A 313 -4.43 12.02 -13.23
N ALA A 314 -5.34 11.28 -13.89
CA ALA A 314 -5.15 9.88 -14.21
C ALA A 314 -3.89 9.65 -15.06
N GLN A 315 -3.69 10.46 -16.10
CA GLN A 315 -2.51 10.40 -16.97
C GLN A 315 -1.20 10.74 -16.24
N HIS A 316 -1.28 11.60 -15.23
CA HIS A 316 -0.13 11.91 -14.35
C HIS A 316 0.20 10.75 -13.41
N ILE A 317 -0.81 10.02 -12.92
CA ILE A 317 -0.63 8.86 -12.04
C ILE A 317 -0.09 7.65 -12.82
N ASP A 318 -0.74 7.28 -13.92
CA ASP A 318 -0.29 6.24 -14.84
C ASP A 318 -0.56 6.70 -16.28
N PRO A 319 0.48 6.99 -17.08
CA PRO A 319 0.32 7.40 -18.47
C PRO A 319 -0.40 6.37 -19.36
N GLN A 320 -0.46 5.11 -18.93
CA GLN A 320 -1.12 4.01 -19.64
C GLN A 320 -2.54 3.71 -19.09
N ALA A 321 -3.01 4.46 -18.09
CA ALA A 321 -4.35 4.29 -17.54
C ALA A 321 -5.43 4.57 -18.59
N ALA A 322 -6.34 3.63 -18.75
CA ALA A 322 -7.58 3.77 -19.48
C ALA A 322 -8.76 3.79 -18.48
N LEU A 323 -9.77 4.60 -18.79
CA LEU A 323 -11.03 4.56 -18.04
C LEU A 323 -11.70 3.20 -18.27
N GLU A 324 -12.06 2.50 -17.21
CA GLU A 324 -12.77 1.22 -17.27
C GLU A 324 -14.26 1.43 -17.00
N SER A 325 -14.58 2.13 -15.90
CA SER A 325 -15.94 2.36 -15.48
C SER A 325 -16.10 3.68 -14.72
N VAL A 326 -17.33 4.13 -14.60
CA VAL A 326 -17.71 5.27 -13.76
C VAL A 326 -18.88 4.87 -12.89
N VAL A 327 -18.81 5.13 -11.60
CA VAL A 327 -19.95 5.01 -10.67
C VAL A 327 -20.30 6.39 -10.15
N VAL A 328 -21.58 6.73 -10.18
CA VAL A 328 -22.09 7.99 -9.64
C VAL A 328 -22.99 7.66 -8.47
N GLU A 329 -22.68 8.19 -7.29
CA GLU A 329 -23.56 8.12 -6.13
C GLU A 329 -24.69 9.14 -6.29
N LEU A 330 -25.91 8.66 -6.06
CA LEU A 330 -27.14 9.39 -6.31
C LEU A 330 -27.98 9.48 -5.04
N ASP A 331 -28.61 10.63 -4.85
CA ASP A 331 -29.63 10.83 -3.83
C ASP A 331 -30.81 11.63 -4.40
N ARG A 332 -31.85 11.86 -3.61
CA ARG A 332 -32.96 12.76 -3.94
C ARG A 332 -32.89 14.00 -3.05
N ASP A 333 -32.95 15.17 -3.69
CA ASP A 333 -33.04 16.43 -2.97
C ASP A 333 -34.38 16.61 -2.23
N ALA A 334 -34.52 17.71 -1.49
CA ALA A 334 -35.75 18.02 -0.76
C ALA A 334 -36.99 18.22 -1.67
N ALA A 335 -36.79 18.45 -2.97
CA ALA A 335 -37.84 18.54 -3.98
C ALA A 335 -38.14 17.17 -4.65
N GLY A 336 -37.42 16.12 -4.28
CA GLY A 336 -37.54 14.77 -4.83
C GLY A 336 -36.78 14.55 -6.15
N MET A 337 -36.01 15.53 -6.60
CA MET A 337 -35.20 15.48 -7.81
C MET A 337 -33.89 14.73 -7.55
N ALA A 338 -33.45 13.94 -8.52
CA ALA A 338 -32.19 13.21 -8.38
C ALA A 338 -30.99 14.18 -8.37
N GLN A 339 -30.11 13.99 -7.40
CA GLN A 339 -28.88 14.74 -7.19
C GLN A 339 -27.70 13.78 -7.31
N MET A 340 -26.62 14.24 -7.94
CA MET A 340 -25.34 13.53 -8.00
C MET A 340 -24.48 14.02 -6.84
N LEU A 341 -23.96 13.10 -6.02
CA LEU A 341 -23.16 13.42 -4.84
C LEU A 341 -21.66 13.25 -5.13
N GLU A 342 -21.29 12.06 -5.56
CA GLU A 342 -19.91 11.67 -5.84
C GLU A 342 -19.80 10.97 -7.19
N PHE A 343 -18.72 11.23 -7.92
CA PHE A 343 -18.35 10.44 -9.10
C PHE A 343 -17.06 9.69 -8.82
N ARG A 344 -17.08 8.37 -9.00
CA ARG A 344 -15.91 7.51 -8.93
C ARG A 344 -15.54 7.04 -10.34
N TYR A 345 -14.35 7.43 -10.80
CA TYR A 345 -13.80 7.01 -12.09
C TYR A 345 -12.74 5.94 -11.83
N THR A 346 -12.98 4.72 -12.32
CA THR A 346 -12.06 3.61 -12.18
C THR A 346 -11.17 3.52 -13.41
N PHE A 347 -9.86 3.47 -13.17
CA PHE A 347 -8.84 3.41 -14.21
C PHE A 347 -8.06 2.12 -14.11
N LEU A 348 -7.83 1.49 -15.26
CA LEU A 348 -6.97 0.32 -15.40
C LEU A 348 -5.84 0.60 -16.39
N GLY A 349 -4.63 0.16 -16.05
CA GLY A 349 -3.46 0.16 -16.92
C GLY A 349 -2.77 -1.20 -16.87
N TYR A 350 -2.05 -1.56 -17.94
CA TYR A 350 -1.24 -2.77 -17.94
C TYR A 350 0.08 -2.57 -18.68
N ALA A 351 1.06 -3.41 -18.36
CA ALA A 351 2.35 -3.46 -19.02
C ALA A 351 2.82 -4.90 -19.19
N ASP A 352 3.17 -5.26 -20.42
CA ASP A 352 3.69 -6.58 -20.78
C ASP A 352 5.21 -6.57 -20.84
N HIS A 353 5.86 -7.45 -20.07
CA HIS A 353 7.31 -7.60 -20.01
C HIS A 353 7.72 -8.94 -20.61
N SER A 354 7.79 -9.00 -21.95
CA SER A 354 8.06 -10.23 -22.71
C SER A 354 9.30 -10.99 -22.27
N ARG A 355 10.40 -10.30 -21.94
CA ARG A 355 11.65 -10.94 -21.48
C ARG A 355 11.48 -11.73 -20.17
N ARG A 356 10.60 -11.27 -19.28
CA ARG A 356 10.28 -11.93 -18.02
C ARG A 356 9.02 -12.80 -18.11
N ARG A 357 8.23 -12.61 -19.17
CA ARG A 357 6.90 -13.19 -19.39
C ARG A 357 5.97 -12.85 -18.23
N ILE A 358 6.03 -11.59 -17.81
CA ILE A 358 5.20 -11.03 -16.74
C ILE A 358 4.31 -9.95 -17.35
N ARG A 359 3.01 -10.05 -17.09
CA ARG A 359 2.05 -8.97 -17.30
C ARG A 359 1.75 -8.32 -15.96
N ARG A 360 1.85 -7.00 -15.89
CA ARG A 360 1.46 -6.20 -14.72
C ARG A 360 0.13 -5.53 -15.02
N VAL A 361 -0.82 -5.60 -14.09
CA VAL A 361 -2.10 -4.89 -14.14
C VAL A 361 -2.18 -3.95 -12.94
N ARG A 362 -2.61 -2.72 -13.20
CA ARG A 362 -2.65 -1.62 -12.23
C ARG A 362 -4.04 -1.01 -12.26
N GLY A 363 -4.68 -0.86 -11.11
CA GLY A 363 -5.99 -0.26 -10.98
C GLY A 363 -6.02 0.81 -9.90
N PHE A 364 -6.73 1.91 -10.15
CA PHE A 364 -6.96 2.95 -9.14
C PHE A 364 -8.22 3.74 -9.46
N ASP A 365 -8.76 4.41 -8.45
CA ASP A 365 -9.94 5.24 -8.58
C ASP A 365 -9.59 6.72 -8.38
N ILE A 366 -10.31 7.57 -9.10
CA ILE A 366 -10.37 9.00 -8.83
C ILE A 366 -11.80 9.32 -8.42
N MET A 367 -11.96 9.78 -7.19
CA MET A 367 -13.23 10.19 -6.60
C MET A 367 -13.38 11.70 -6.72
N LEU A 368 -14.54 12.15 -7.15
CA LEU A 368 -14.93 13.54 -7.32
C LEU A 368 -16.14 13.79 -6.44
N ASP A 369 -15.91 14.47 -5.32
CA ASP A 369 -16.95 14.89 -4.39
C ASP A 369 -17.40 16.29 -4.75
N LEU A 370 -18.67 16.42 -5.16
CA LEU A 370 -19.24 17.71 -5.54
C LEU A 370 -19.55 18.61 -4.35
N GLU A 371 -19.90 18.05 -3.19
CA GLU A 371 -20.25 18.81 -2.00
C GLU A 371 -19.00 19.39 -1.35
N ALA A 372 -17.96 18.57 -1.17
CA ALA A 372 -16.68 19.03 -0.65
C ALA A 372 -15.86 19.81 -1.71
N ALA A 373 -16.26 19.76 -2.98
CA ALA A 373 -15.51 20.28 -4.11
C ALA A 373 -14.07 19.75 -4.13
N THR A 374 -13.91 18.44 -3.97
CA THR A 374 -12.59 17.79 -3.91
C THR A 374 -12.45 16.66 -4.93
N LEU A 375 -11.21 16.44 -5.34
CA LEU A 375 -10.78 15.26 -6.08
C LEU A 375 -9.85 14.45 -5.19
N ALA A 376 -10.12 13.17 -5.03
CA ALA A 376 -9.31 12.24 -4.27
C ALA A 376 -8.85 11.07 -5.14
N VAL A 377 -7.68 10.53 -4.85
CA VAL A 377 -7.08 9.40 -5.57
C VAL A 377 -6.91 8.26 -4.58
N THR A 378 -7.33 7.05 -4.95
CA THR A 378 -7.10 5.86 -4.13
C THR A 378 -5.71 5.28 -4.34
N ALA A 379 -5.27 4.43 -3.42
CA ALA A 379 -4.07 3.63 -3.62
C ALA A 379 -4.24 2.73 -4.84
N MET A 380 -3.15 2.49 -5.54
CA MET A 380 -3.17 1.68 -6.75
C MET A 380 -3.09 0.20 -6.39
N GLU A 381 -4.10 -0.56 -6.77
CA GLU A 381 -4.05 -2.01 -6.76
C GLU A 381 -3.07 -2.49 -7.84
N ARG A 382 -2.18 -3.41 -7.48
CA ARG A 382 -1.15 -3.93 -8.38
C ARG A 382 -1.20 -5.44 -8.37
N GLN A 383 -1.50 -6.02 -9.52
CA GLN A 383 -1.54 -7.45 -9.75
C GLN A 383 -0.55 -7.82 -10.84
N PHE A 384 -0.13 -9.09 -10.86
CA PHE A 384 0.74 -9.60 -11.90
C PHE A 384 0.37 -11.03 -12.27
N GLU A 385 0.59 -11.35 -13.54
CA GLU A 385 0.46 -12.69 -14.10
C GLU A 385 1.81 -13.07 -14.69
N GLN A 386 2.33 -14.24 -14.31
CA GLN A 386 3.62 -14.73 -14.79
C GLN A 386 3.43 -16.06 -15.53
N ALA A 387 3.86 -16.10 -16.79
CA ALA A 387 3.81 -17.31 -17.60
C ALA A 387 5.05 -18.19 -17.37
N SER A 388 4.84 -19.52 -17.33
CA SER A 388 5.91 -20.52 -17.16
C SER A 388 6.80 -20.67 -18.40
N ASP A 389 6.20 -20.52 -19.58
CA ASP A 389 6.80 -20.77 -20.89
C ASP A 389 6.26 -19.78 -21.95
N GLU A 390 6.84 -19.84 -23.14
CA GLU A 390 6.51 -18.96 -24.25
C GLU A 390 5.08 -19.21 -24.79
N ALA A 391 4.57 -20.44 -24.70
CA ALA A 391 3.23 -20.76 -25.18
C ALA A 391 2.17 -20.16 -24.28
N VAL A 392 2.32 -20.32 -22.95
CA VAL A 392 1.46 -19.66 -21.96
C VAL A 392 1.56 -18.14 -22.07
N TRP A 393 2.75 -17.60 -22.34
CA TRP A 393 2.92 -16.16 -22.57
C TRP A 393 2.17 -15.68 -23.83
N ALA A 394 2.25 -16.43 -24.93
CA ALA A 394 1.51 -16.12 -26.14
C ALA A 394 0.00 -16.13 -25.90
N GLU A 395 -0.52 -17.14 -25.17
CA GLU A 395 -1.94 -17.21 -24.77
C GLU A 395 -2.35 -16.01 -23.91
N LEU A 396 -1.55 -15.69 -22.90
CA LEU A 396 -1.82 -14.55 -22.01
C LEU A 396 -1.90 -13.23 -22.79
N THR A 397 -1.05 -13.07 -23.81
CA THR A 397 -0.94 -11.83 -24.58
C THR A 397 -1.85 -11.71 -25.80
N VAL A 398 -2.68 -12.73 -26.09
CA VAL A 398 -3.67 -12.65 -27.19
C VAL A 398 -4.67 -11.53 -26.94
N ASP A 399 -5.22 -11.48 -25.74
CA ASP A 399 -6.26 -10.53 -25.38
C ASP A 399 -5.70 -9.42 -24.48
N SER A 400 -6.19 -8.20 -24.71
CA SER A 400 -5.91 -7.08 -23.83
C SER A 400 -6.76 -7.23 -22.56
N PRO A 401 -6.18 -7.06 -21.36
CA PRO A 401 -6.96 -7.05 -20.13
C PRO A 401 -7.83 -5.79 -20.00
N LEU A 402 -7.72 -4.82 -20.92
CA LEU A 402 -8.47 -3.58 -20.89
C LEU A 402 -9.70 -3.63 -21.80
N ALA A 403 -10.85 -3.26 -21.24
CA ALA A 403 -12.05 -2.87 -21.97
C ALA A 403 -12.28 -1.35 -21.81
N PRO A 404 -11.56 -0.49 -22.56
CA PRO A 404 -11.54 0.94 -22.30
C PRO A 404 -12.88 1.61 -22.62
N LEU A 405 -13.50 2.22 -21.61
CA LEU A 405 -14.69 3.04 -21.74
C LEU A 405 -14.34 4.41 -22.34
N ARG A 406 -14.81 4.67 -23.56
CA ARG A 406 -14.55 5.92 -24.29
C ARG A 406 -15.72 6.89 -24.15
N LEU A 407 -15.56 7.97 -23.40
CA LEU A 407 -16.59 8.99 -23.30
C LEU A 407 -16.55 9.92 -24.53
N GLY A 408 -17.49 9.74 -25.45
CA GLY A 408 -17.57 10.53 -26.69
C GLY A 408 -18.84 11.39 -26.80
N PRO A 409 -18.98 12.20 -27.86
CA PRO A 409 -20.19 12.99 -28.13
C PRO A 409 -21.46 12.14 -28.34
N TRP A 410 -21.28 10.85 -28.62
CA TRP A 410 -22.37 9.88 -28.80
C TRP A 410 -23.02 9.46 -27.47
N LEU A 411 -22.36 9.71 -26.33
CA LEU A 411 -22.82 9.27 -25.02
C LEU A 411 -24.12 10.00 -24.65
N HIS A 412 -25.17 9.23 -24.40
CA HIS A 412 -26.30 9.70 -23.61
C HIS A 412 -25.86 9.71 -22.16
N ASP A 413 -25.39 10.88 -21.71
CA ASP A 413 -24.85 11.11 -20.37
C ASP A 413 -25.98 11.02 -19.32
N LEU A 414 -25.60 11.02 -18.05
CA LEU A 414 -26.47 10.71 -16.93
C LEU A 414 -27.72 11.59 -16.89
N ASP A 415 -27.59 12.89 -17.18
CA ASP A 415 -28.69 13.86 -17.24
C ASP A 415 -29.80 13.46 -18.24
N ARG A 416 -29.44 12.72 -19.30
CA ARG A 416 -30.38 12.27 -20.34
C ARG A 416 -30.99 10.90 -20.05
N VAL A 417 -30.23 10.00 -19.45
CA VAL A 417 -30.70 8.62 -19.19
C VAL A 417 -31.47 8.50 -17.89
N LEU A 418 -31.17 9.35 -16.91
CA LEU A 418 -31.73 9.26 -15.57
C LEU A 418 -33.27 9.43 -15.55
N PRO A 419 -33.91 10.35 -16.29
CA PRO A 419 -35.37 10.43 -16.33
C PRO A 419 -36.04 9.14 -16.84
N THR A 420 -35.45 8.52 -17.87
CA THR A 420 -35.93 7.24 -18.43
C THR A 420 -35.73 6.10 -17.43
N ALA A 421 -34.55 6.04 -16.79
CA ALA A 421 -34.24 5.04 -15.78
C ALA A 421 -35.19 5.12 -14.57
N LEU A 422 -35.44 6.34 -14.05
CA LEU A 422 -36.37 6.55 -12.95
C LEU A 422 -37.80 6.13 -13.30
N THR A 423 -38.26 6.44 -14.51
CA THR A 423 -39.58 6.01 -14.98
C THR A 423 -39.69 4.49 -15.03
N ALA A 424 -38.64 3.80 -15.47
CA ALA A 424 -38.60 2.34 -15.45
C ALA A 424 -38.53 1.79 -14.02
N LEU A 425 -37.73 2.37 -13.13
CA LEU A 425 -37.65 1.98 -11.72
C LEU A 425 -39.00 2.14 -11.00
N ASP A 426 -39.72 3.24 -11.24
CA ASP A 426 -41.08 3.45 -10.72
C ASP A 426 -42.06 2.36 -11.20
N GLN A 427 -41.95 1.93 -12.46
CA GLN A 427 -42.76 0.84 -13.00
C GLN A 427 -42.45 -0.51 -12.34
N HIS A 428 -41.17 -0.80 -12.07
CA HIS A 428 -40.74 -2.03 -11.41
C HIS A 428 -41.07 -2.05 -9.90
N ALA A 429 -40.96 -0.92 -9.21
CA ALA A 429 -41.27 -0.79 -7.79
C ALA A 429 -42.77 -0.86 -7.47
N GLY A 430 -43.63 -0.55 -8.45
CA GLY A 430 -45.08 -0.46 -8.26
C GLY A 430 -45.46 0.70 -7.33
N ALA A 431 -46.32 0.46 -6.33
CA ALA A 431 -46.75 1.50 -5.39
C ALA A 431 -45.76 1.76 -4.23
N GLY A 432 -44.64 1.02 -4.18
CA GLY A 432 -43.64 1.15 -3.12
C GLY A 432 -42.69 2.32 -3.38
N ARG A 433 -42.25 3.00 -2.30
CA ARG A 433 -41.15 3.96 -2.40
C ARG A 433 -39.82 3.22 -2.54
N HIS A 434 -38.90 3.83 -3.28
CA HIS A 434 -37.53 3.36 -3.39
C HIS A 434 -36.55 4.52 -3.21
N ALA A 435 -35.40 4.22 -2.61
CA ALA A 435 -34.28 5.14 -2.47
C ALA A 435 -33.33 4.91 -3.64
N LEU A 436 -32.97 5.99 -4.34
CA LEU A 436 -31.95 5.93 -5.39
C LEU A 436 -30.58 5.76 -4.72
N GLU A 437 -29.69 4.97 -5.32
CA GLU A 437 -28.36 4.73 -4.74
C GLU A 437 -27.25 5.10 -5.72
N SER A 438 -27.24 4.52 -6.92
CA SER A 438 -26.11 4.71 -7.83
C SER A 438 -26.48 4.56 -9.31
N ALA A 439 -25.63 5.14 -10.17
CA ALA A 439 -25.61 4.86 -11.60
C ALA A 439 -24.20 4.53 -12.05
N SER A 440 -24.04 3.37 -12.68
CA SER A 440 -22.76 2.84 -13.16
C SER A 440 -22.72 2.82 -14.68
N LEU A 441 -21.65 3.36 -15.28
CA LEU A 441 -21.35 3.30 -16.70
C LEU A 441 -20.14 2.39 -16.92
N TYR A 442 -20.32 1.33 -17.71
CA TYR A 442 -19.29 0.33 -17.99
C TYR A 442 -19.47 -0.29 -19.39
N CYS A 443 -18.47 -1.01 -19.87
CA CYS A 443 -18.57 -1.85 -21.07
C CYS A 443 -18.96 -3.28 -20.67
N ASP A 444 -19.96 -3.86 -21.35
CA ASP A 444 -20.30 -5.28 -21.17
C ASP A 444 -19.26 -6.22 -21.80
N GLU A 445 -19.53 -7.53 -21.74
CA GLU A 445 -18.66 -8.58 -22.33
C GLU A 445 -18.45 -8.42 -23.84
N ASP A 446 -19.41 -7.81 -24.55
CA ASP A 446 -19.33 -7.52 -25.99
C ASP A 446 -18.67 -6.16 -26.29
N GLY A 447 -18.25 -5.42 -25.25
CA GLY A 447 -17.67 -4.09 -25.34
C GLY A 447 -18.69 -2.97 -25.57
N ALA A 448 -20.00 -3.25 -25.51
CA ALA A 448 -21.05 -2.26 -25.63
C ALA A 448 -21.20 -1.46 -24.31
N PRO A 449 -21.21 -0.12 -24.38
CA PRO A 449 -21.30 0.72 -23.20
C PRO A 449 -22.74 0.74 -22.66
N ARG A 450 -22.91 0.47 -21.37
CA ARG A 450 -24.21 0.37 -20.69
C ARG A 450 -24.24 1.24 -19.44
N TRP A 451 -25.42 1.79 -19.17
CA TRP A 451 -25.78 2.36 -17.88
C TRP A 451 -26.53 1.33 -17.06
N GLN A 452 -26.16 1.16 -15.80
CA GLN A 452 -26.95 0.43 -14.80
C GLN A 452 -27.31 1.39 -13.67
N VAL A 453 -28.60 1.59 -13.43
CA VAL A 453 -29.10 2.43 -12.34
C VAL A 453 -29.71 1.55 -11.26
N VAL A 454 -29.28 1.76 -10.01
CA VAL A 454 -29.65 0.96 -8.85
C VAL A 454 -30.44 1.81 -7.86
N ALA A 455 -31.52 1.21 -7.35
CA ALA A 455 -32.34 1.75 -6.27
C ALA A 455 -32.70 0.63 -5.28
N TRP A 456 -33.02 0.98 -4.04
CA TRP A 456 -33.45 0.04 -3.01
C TRP A 456 -34.89 0.27 -2.62
N THR A 457 -35.65 -0.82 -2.49
CA THR A 457 -37.00 -0.77 -1.93
C THR A 457 -36.97 -0.64 -0.41
N GLU A 458 -38.09 -0.24 0.20
CA GLU A 458 -38.25 -0.24 1.67
C GLU A 458 -38.01 -1.61 2.33
N THR A 459 -38.05 -2.71 1.56
CA THR A 459 -37.78 -4.06 2.05
C THR A 459 -36.34 -4.51 1.82
N ASP A 460 -35.43 -3.58 1.53
CA ASP A 460 -34.00 -3.85 1.34
C ASP A 460 -33.75 -4.83 0.16
N GLN A 461 -34.54 -4.68 -0.91
CA GLN A 461 -34.33 -5.40 -2.17
C GLN A 461 -33.82 -4.45 -3.25
N PRO A 462 -32.76 -4.82 -3.98
CA PRO A 462 -32.22 -4.00 -5.05
C PRO A 462 -33.13 -4.07 -6.29
N LEU A 463 -33.43 -2.91 -6.85
CA LEU A 463 -34.03 -2.70 -8.16
C LEU A 463 -32.96 -2.18 -9.10
N THR A 464 -32.86 -2.77 -10.28
CA THR A 464 -31.84 -2.42 -11.27
C THR A 464 -32.46 -2.22 -12.64
N VAL A 465 -32.12 -1.13 -13.31
CA VAL A 465 -32.50 -0.89 -14.71
C VAL A 465 -31.24 -0.71 -15.54
N THR A 466 -31.17 -1.40 -16.67
CA THR A 466 -30.04 -1.29 -17.59
C THR A 466 -30.46 -0.55 -18.86
N LEU A 467 -29.68 0.44 -19.27
CA LEU A 467 -29.91 1.24 -20.48
C LEU A 467 -28.69 1.20 -21.40
N ASP A 468 -28.93 1.24 -22.71
CA ASP A 468 -27.88 1.44 -23.70
C ASP A 468 -27.34 2.88 -23.61
N ALA A 469 -26.04 3.05 -23.38
CA ALA A 469 -25.43 4.37 -23.25
C ALA A 469 -25.40 5.16 -24.58
N ARG A 470 -25.62 4.52 -25.72
CA ARG A 470 -25.66 5.16 -27.05
C ARG A 470 -27.03 5.67 -27.45
N SER A 471 -28.09 5.03 -26.97
CA SER A 471 -29.47 5.35 -27.37
C SER A 471 -30.35 5.82 -26.21
N GLY A 472 -29.96 5.54 -24.96
CA GLY A 472 -30.75 5.79 -23.76
C GLY A 472 -31.97 4.87 -23.62
N VAL A 473 -32.04 3.80 -24.42
CA VAL A 473 -33.15 2.83 -24.41
C VAL A 473 -32.91 1.79 -23.32
N VAL A 474 -33.97 1.42 -22.60
CA VAL A 474 -33.93 0.34 -21.61
C VAL A 474 -33.70 -0.99 -22.32
N LEU A 475 -32.65 -1.71 -21.93
CA LEU A 475 -32.26 -2.99 -22.52
C LEU A 475 -32.92 -4.17 -21.81
N ASP A 476 -32.99 -4.10 -20.49
CA ASP A 476 -33.68 -5.06 -19.63
C ASP A 476 -34.25 -4.33 -18.41
N GLY A 477 -35.47 -4.73 -18.05
CA GLY A 477 -36.23 -4.32 -16.86
C GLY A 477 -36.83 -5.54 -16.18
#